data_AF-A0A378N9T7-F1
#
_entry.id   AF-A0A378N9T7-F1
#
_cell.length_a   1.000
_cell.length_b   1.000
_cell.length_c   1.000
_cell.angle_alpha   90.00
_cell.angle_beta   90.00
_cell.angle_gamma   90.00
#
_symmetry.space_group_name_H-M   'P 1'
#
loop_
_entity.id
_entity.type
_entity.pdbx_description
1 polymer ?
#
loop_
_entity_poly.entity_id
_entity_poly.type
_entity_poly.pdbx_seq_one_letter_code
_entity_poly.pdbx_strand_id
1 'polypeptide(L)'
;MYKVYLALYKGSGGSLYDYFTDWLIRKATKGKYSHCEIAVQKSETKDHYHREVWYECYSSSPRDGGVRQTVINLDDGKWDLIELPNVHEQQIKAYFAGTKGKPYDWRGVFGIVLGIKQKRDKYFCSEWCFNLIKQSDEGWRFSPNQLAAIFKKR
;
A
#
# COMPACT_ATOMS: atom_id res chain seq x y z
N MET A 1 -17.63 13.37 -2.33
CA MET A 1 -16.21 13.76 -2.53
C MET A 1 -15.37 12.55 -2.16
N TYR A 2 -14.39 12.17 -2.98
CA TYR A 2 -13.44 11.12 -2.64
C TYR A 2 -12.12 11.75 -2.23
N LYS A 3 -11.45 11.16 -1.25
CA LYS A 3 -10.08 11.52 -0.88
C LYS A 3 -9.20 10.30 -1.00
N VAL A 4 -7.97 10.49 -1.44
CA VAL A 4 -7.01 9.39 -1.57
C VAL A 4 -5.92 9.56 -0.52
N TYR A 5 -5.56 8.45 0.11
CA TYR A 5 -4.56 8.38 1.15
C TYR A 5 -3.56 7.27 0.83
N LEU A 6 -2.30 7.47 1.21
CA LEU A 6 -1.34 6.40 1.42
C LEU A 6 -1.49 5.94 2.87
N ALA A 7 -2.01 4.73 3.06
CA ALA A 7 -2.16 4.10 4.35
C ALA A 7 -0.90 3.29 4.68
N LEU A 8 -0.28 3.58 5.82
CA LEU A 8 0.96 2.96 6.28
C LEU A 8 0.71 2.14 7.55
N TYR A 9 0.98 0.84 7.49
CA TYR A 9 0.73 -0.07 8.61
C TYR A 9 1.94 -0.13 9.57
N LYS A 10 1.69 0.00 10.88
CA LYS A 10 2.73 0.00 11.94
C LYS A 10 3.21 -1.38 12.39
N GLY A 11 2.74 -2.47 11.75
CA GLY A 11 3.35 -3.80 11.90
C GLY A 11 3.09 -4.52 13.23
N SER A 12 1.85 -4.51 13.71
CA SER A 12 1.45 -5.22 14.93
C SER A 12 0.22 -6.12 14.69
N GLY A 13 0.39 -7.21 13.92
CA GLY A 13 -0.62 -8.28 13.85
C GLY A 13 -0.60 -9.13 12.58
N GLY A 14 -0.48 -10.45 12.74
CA GLY A 14 -0.58 -11.42 11.64
C GLY A 14 -0.10 -12.83 12.02
N SER A 15 -0.12 -13.72 11.04
CA SER A 15 0.43 -15.09 11.14
C SER A 15 1.97 -15.04 11.27
N LEU A 16 2.62 -16.16 11.66
CA LEU A 16 4.08 -16.23 11.82
C LEU A 16 4.86 -15.78 10.56
N TYR A 17 4.30 -16.05 9.38
CA TYR A 17 4.85 -15.58 8.10
C TYR A 17 4.83 -14.05 7.97
N ASP A 18 3.75 -13.40 8.40
CA ASP A 18 3.60 -11.95 8.38
C ASP A 18 4.56 -11.29 9.36
N TYR A 19 4.74 -11.91 10.52
CA TYR A 19 5.71 -11.45 11.50
C TYR A 19 7.13 -11.51 10.95
N PHE A 20 7.48 -12.57 10.21
CA PHE A 20 8.80 -12.70 9.61
C PHE A 20 9.02 -11.69 8.49
N THR A 21 8.04 -11.49 7.59
CA THR A 21 8.13 -10.47 6.54
C THR A 21 8.17 -9.07 7.11
N ASP A 22 7.35 -8.77 8.12
CA ASP A 22 7.32 -7.48 8.80
C ASP A 22 8.64 -7.23 9.51
N TRP A 23 9.19 -8.24 10.20
CA TRP A 23 10.49 -8.15 10.85
C TRP A 23 11.61 -7.90 9.83
N LEU A 24 11.61 -8.61 8.70
CA LEU A 24 12.62 -8.48 7.66
C LEU A 24 12.55 -7.11 6.98
N ILE A 25 11.35 -6.61 6.67
CA ILE A 25 11.14 -5.25 6.13
C ILE A 25 11.57 -4.21 7.16
N ARG A 26 11.18 -4.34 8.44
CA ARG A 26 11.57 -3.39 9.49
C ARG A 26 13.07 -3.39 9.74
N LYS A 27 13.73 -4.55 9.71
CA LYS A 27 15.19 -4.68 9.82
C LYS A 27 15.91 -4.07 8.63
N ALA A 28 15.45 -4.35 7.41
CA ALA A 28 16.06 -3.84 6.18
C ALA A 28 15.88 -2.33 6.04
N THR A 29 14.72 -1.82 6.43
CA THR A 29 14.32 -0.41 6.19
C THR A 29 14.50 0.47 7.43
N LYS A 30 14.92 -0.12 8.56
CA LYS A 30 15.12 0.52 9.87
C LYS A 30 13.98 1.46 10.29
N GLY A 31 12.75 1.12 9.92
CA GLY A 31 11.60 2.01 10.10
C GLY A 31 10.41 1.36 10.83
N LYS A 32 9.40 2.19 11.08
CA LYS A 32 8.22 1.83 11.87
C LYS A 32 7.14 1.10 11.07
N TYR A 33 7.14 1.27 9.75
CA TYR A 33 6.10 0.72 8.87
C TYR A 33 6.55 -0.60 8.25
N SER A 34 5.65 -1.59 8.19
CA SER A 34 5.89 -2.88 7.53
C SER A 34 5.13 -3.03 6.21
N HIS A 35 4.00 -2.35 6.07
CA HIS A 35 3.14 -2.44 4.89
C HIS A 35 2.60 -1.06 4.48
N CYS A 36 2.20 -0.92 3.23
CA CYS A 36 1.49 0.27 2.76
C CYS A 36 0.46 -0.06 1.69
N GLU A 37 -0.65 0.67 1.69
CA GLU A 37 -1.76 0.52 0.75
C GLU A 37 -2.24 1.89 0.27
N ILE A 38 -2.86 1.94 -0.92
CA ILE A 38 -3.55 3.14 -1.40
C ILE A 38 -5.01 3.05 -0.95
N ALA A 39 -5.43 3.94 -0.06
CA ALA A 39 -6.78 3.99 0.48
C ALA A 39 -7.60 5.09 -0.19
N VAL A 40 -8.73 4.74 -0.79
CA VAL A 40 -9.73 5.67 -1.31
C VAL A 40 -10.83 5.80 -0.28
N GLN A 41 -10.92 6.98 0.34
CA GLN A 41 -12.03 7.32 1.23
C GLN A 41 -13.28 7.57 0.39
N LYS A 42 -14.30 6.79 0.70
CA LYS A 42 -15.65 6.90 0.17
C LYS A 42 -16.57 7.34 1.29
N SER A 43 -17.55 8.17 0.95
CA SER A 43 -18.59 8.52 1.88
C SER A 43 -19.92 8.64 1.17
N GLU A 44 -20.96 8.06 1.75
CA GLU A 44 -22.31 8.12 1.23
C GLU A 44 -23.25 8.61 2.33
N THR A 45 -24.12 9.54 1.96
CA THR A 45 -25.16 10.06 2.86
C THR A 45 -26.38 9.18 2.67
N LYS A 46 -26.67 8.31 3.66
CA LYS A 46 -27.85 7.43 3.61
C LYS A 46 -29.12 8.16 4.04
N ASP A 47 -29.00 9.14 4.93
CA ASP A 47 -30.11 9.96 5.42
C ASP A 47 -29.57 11.34 5.87
N HIS A 48 -30.45 12.31 6.12
CA HIS A 48 -30.10 13.68 6.53
C HIS A 48 -29.16 13.76 7.76
N TYR A 49 -29.10 12.71 8.58
CA TYR A 49 -28.26 12.63 9.78
C TYR A 49 -27.15 11.58 9.75
N HIS A 50 -27.12 10.68 8.75
CA HIS A 50 -26.19 9.55 8.73
C HIS A 50 -25.30 9.57 7.48
N ARG A 51 -24.01 9.80 7.70
CA ARG A 51 -22.96 9.69 6.69
C ARG A 51 -22.11 8.47 6.99
N GLU A 52 -22.17 7.47 6.12
CA GLU A 52 -21.27 6.34 6.18
C GLU A 52 -19.96 6.70 5.47
N VAL A 53 -18.84 6.32 6.07
CA VAL A 53 -17.50 6.51 5.51
C VAL A 53 -16.80 5.17 5.53
N TRP A 54 -16.21 4.77 4.41
CA TRP A 54 -15.41 3.56 4.29
C TRP A 54 -14.17 3.82 3.43
N TYR A 55 -13.16 2.96 3.58
CA TYR A 55 -11.90 3.07 2.85
C TYR A 55 -11.69 1.84 1.97
N GLU A 56 -11.72 2.05 0.66
CA GLU A 56 -11.34 1.04 -0.32
C GLU A 56 -9.82 1.05 -0.48
N CYS A 57 -9.15 0.01 0.00
CA CYS A 57 -7.70 -0.10 -0.02
C CYS A 57 -7.24 -1.00 -1.17
N TYR A 58 -6.22 -0.53 -1.88
CA TYR A 58 -5.61 -1.20 -3.03
C TYR A 58 -4.13 -1.40 -2.75
N SER A 59 -3.69 -2.65 -2.85
CA SER A 59 -2.30 -3.02 -2.59
C SER A 59 -1.96 -4.35 -3.24
N SER A 60 -0.69 -4.73 -3.17
CA SER A 60 -0.25 -6.10 -3.43
C SER A 60 0.03 -6.78 -2.09
N SER A 61 -0.58 -7.95 -1.87
CA SER A 61 -0.46 -8.72 -0.63
C SER A 61 0.04 -10.13 -0.90
N PRO A 62 1.01 -10.62 -0.10
CA PRO A 62 1.47 -12.00 -0.20
C PRO A 62 0.38 -13.00 0.19
N ARG A 63 -0.50 -12.61 1.11
CA ARG A 63 -1.57 -13.49 1.65
C ARG A 63 -2.60 -13.85 0.58
N ASP A 64 -2.82 -12.93 -0.36
CA ASP A 64 -3.82 -13.07 -1.43
C ASP A 64 -3.16 -13.38 -2.78
N GLY A 65 -1.85 -13.65 -2.77
CA GLY A 65 -1.10 -14.06 -3.94
C GLY A 65 -0.85 -12.94 -4.96
N GLY A 66 -1.15 -11.68 -4.67
CA GLY A 66 -0.94 -10.58 -5.61
C GLY A 66 -1.71 -9.30 -5.31
N VAL A 67 -1.98 -8.54 -6.38
CA VAL A 67 -2.70 -7.27 -6.33
C VAL A 67 -4.18 -7.50 -6.00
N ARG A 68 -4.65 -6.86 -4.92
CA ARG A 68 -6.00 -7.01 -4.36
C ARG A 68 -6.65 -5.65 -4.08
N GLN A 69 -7.97 -5.69 -3.94
CA GLN A 69 -8.77 -4.61 -3.38
C GLN A 69 -9.48 -5.17 -2.14
N THR A 70 -9.44 -4.45 -1.03
CA THR A 70 -10.17 -4.81 0.19
C THR A 70 -10.67 -3.55 0.91
N VAL A 71 -11.75 -3.66 1.68
CA VAL A 71 -12.24 -2.57 2.52
C VAL A 71 -11.65 -2.74 3.91
N ILE A 72 -10.88 -1.76 4.36
CA ILE A 72 -10.18 -1.80 5.66
C ILE A 72 -10.69 -0.68 6.54
N ASN A 73 -10.89 -1.00 7.83
CA ASN A 73 -11.08 0.03 8.85
C ASN A 73 -9.71 0.63 9.23
N LEU A 74 -9.46 1.85 8.77
CA LEU A 74 -8.21 2.57 9.01
C LEU A 74 -8.21 3.38 10.31
N ASP A 75 -9.32 3.40 11.04
CA ASP A 75 -9.50 4.16 12.29
C ASP A 75 -9.06 3.37 13.54
N ASP A 76 -8.48 2.17 13.37
CA ASP A 76 -8.06 1.27 14.46
C ASP A 76 -6.74 1.68 15.16
N GLY A 77 -6.15 2.82 14.77
CA GLY A 77 -4.90 3.37 15.31
C GLY A 77 -3.61 2.71 14.83
N LYS A 78 -3.69 1.60 14.07
CA LYS A 78 -2.53 0.87 13.54
C LYS A 78 -2.01 1.42 12.22
N TRP A 79 -2.79 2.32 11.61
CA TRP A 79 -2.47 2.95 10.34
C TRP A 79 -2.09 4.42 10.53
N ASP A 80 -1.12 4.87 9.75
CA ASP A 80 -0.91 6.30 9.50
C ASP A 80 -1.39 6.62 8.08
N LEU A 81 -2.24 7.63 7.94
CA LEU A 81 -2.78 8.07 6.65
C LEU A 81 -2.07 9.33 6.18
N ILE A 82 -1.55 9.31 4.97
CA ILE A 82 -0.95 10.47 4.30
C ILE A 82 -1.84 10.83 3.12
N GLU A 83 -2.43 12.03 3.11
CA GLU A 83 -3.28 12.47 2.00
C GLU A 83 -2.47 12.66 0.70
N LEU A 84 -3.01 12.12 -0.40
CA LEU A 84 -2.44 12.18 -1.74
C LEU A 84 -3.33 13.04 -2.65
N PRO A 85 -3.20 14.38 -2.60
CA PRO A 85 -4.11 15.28 -3.32
C PRO A 85 -4.01 15.17 -4.85
N ASN A 86 -2.87 14.68 -5.35
CA ASN A 86 -2.61 14.55 -6.80
C ASN A 86 -2.95 13.14 -7.33
N VAL A 87 -3.49 12.27 -6.48
CA VAL A 87 -3.90 10.91 -6.87
C VAL A 87 -5.43 10.86 -6.96
N HIS A 88 -5.91 10.37 -8.09
CA HIS A 88 -7.34 10.28 -8.42
C HIS A 88 -7.80 8.83 -8.37
N GLU A 89 -9.08 8.62 -8.06
CA GLU A 89 -9.65 7.28 -8.03
C GLU A 89 -9.57 6.58 -9.40
N GLN A 90 -9.78 7.33 -10.50
CA GLN A 90 -9.77 6.75 -11.84
C GLN A 90 -8.40 6.18 -12.23
N GLN A 91 -7.30 6.87 -11.88
CA GLN A 91 -5.95 6.34 -12.12
C GLN A 91 -5.68 5.11 -11.25
N ILE A 92 -6.19 5.07 -10.01
CA ILE A 92 -6.06 3.89 -9.15
C ILE A 92 -6.77 2.70 -9.77
N LYS A 93 -8.02 2.88 -10.21
CA LYS A 93 -8.81 1.81 -10.84
C LYS A 93 -8.21 1.36 -12.16
N ALA A 94 -7.68 2.27 -12.99
CA ALA A 94 -7.02 1.92 -14.24
C ALA A 94 -5.74 1.11 -13.99
N TYR A 95 -4.89 1.55 -13.06
CA TYR A 95 -3.67 0.83 -12.70
C TYR A 95 -3.98 -0.52 -12.06
N PHE A 96 -4.98 -0.58 -11.18
CA PHE A 96 -5.48 -1.81 -10.59
C PHE A 96 -5.99 -2.77 -11.67
N ALA A 97 -6.82 -2.32 -12.63
CA ALA A 97 -7.31 -3.18 -13.70
C ALA A 97 -6.17 -3.79 -14.54
N GLY A 98 -5.10 -3.04 -14.81
CA GLY A 98 -3.92 -3.53 -15.54
C GLY A 98 -2.96 -4.39 -14.72
N THR A 99 -3.09 -4.42 -13.38
CA THR A 99 -2.20 -5.16 -12.47
C THR A 99 -2.91 -6.23 -11.65
N LYS A 100 -4.25 -6.26 -11.66
CA LYS A 100 -5.09 -7.23 -10.97
C LYS A 100 -4.74 -8.64 -11.45
N GLY A 101 -4.53 -9.54 -10.49
CA GLY A 101 -4.14 -10.93 -10.79
C GLY A 101 -2.66 -11.12 -11.12
N LYS A 102 -1.84 -10.06 -11.13
CA LYS A 102 -0.38 -10.23 -11.17
C LYS A 102 0.12 -10.84 -9.86
N PRO A 103 1.01 -11.85 -9.92
CA PRO A 103 1.47 -12.56 -8.73
C PRO A 103 2.31 -11.68 -7.81
N TYR A 104 2.24 -11.97 -6.50
CA TYR A 104 3.03 -11.28 -5.49
C TYR A 104 4.53 -11.57 -5.66
N ASP A 105 5.38 -10.52 -5.58
CA ASP A 105 6.82 -10.71 -5.69
C ASP A 105 7.50 -11.09 -4.37
N TRP A 106 7.50 -12.38 -4.06
CA TRP A 106 8.31 -12.90 -2.97
C TRP A 106 9.81 -12.68 -3.19
N ARG A 107 10.29 -12.76 -4.44
CA ARG A 107 11.72 -12.53 -4.75
C ARG A 107 12.06 -11.05 -4.61
N GLY A 108 11.11 -10.16 -4.85
CA GLY A 108 11.28 -8.74 -4.69
C GLY A 108 11.43 -8.27 -3.26
N VAL A 109 10.75 -8.91 -2.31
CA VAL A 109 11.00 -8.66 -0.88
C VAL A 109 12.45 -8.99 -0.50
N PHE A 110 13.01 -10.10 -1.01
CA PHE A 110 14.44 -10.41 -0.84
C PHE A 110 15.36 -9.47 -1.65
N GLY A 111 14.89 -9.01 -2.81
CA GLY A 111 15.56 -8.05 -3.69
C GLY A 111 15.82 -6.69 -3.05
N ILE A 112 14.90 -6.18 -2.22
CA ILE A 112 15.09 -4.95 -1.45
C ILE A 112 16.30 -5.07 -0.51
N VAL A 113 16.50 -6.25 0.09
CA VAL A 113 17.63 -6.51 1.00
C VAL A 113 18.96 -6.57 0.22
N LEU A 114 18.94 -7.12 -1.00
CA LEU A 114 20.13 -7.31 -1.82
C LEU A 114 20.38 -6.16 -2.84
N GLY A 115 19.48 -5.18 -2.94
CA GLY A 115 19.56 -4.07 -3.89
C GLY A 115 19.39 -4.47 -5.37
N ILE A 116 18.82 -5.65 -5.63
CA ILE A 116 18.76 -6.24 -6.99
C ILE A 116 17.44 -5.87 -7.66
N LYS A 117 17.54 -5.29 -8.86
CA LYS A 117 16.40 -4.97 -9.74
C LYS A 117 15.55 -6.21 -9.99
N GLN A 118 14.26 -6.13 -9.67
CA GLN A 118 13.33 -7.24 -9.78
C GLN A 118 12.68 -7.33 -11.16
N LYS A 119 12.10 -8.50 -11.45
CA LYS A 119 11.38 -8.72 -12.70
C LYS A 119 10.04 -7.97 -12.67
N ARG A 120 9.66 -7.39 -13.81
CA ARG A 120 8.49 -6.51 -13.98
C ARG A 120 7.12 -7.23 -13.92
N ASP A 121 7.11 -8.53 -13.66
CA ASP A 121 5.90 -9.38 -13.67
C ASP A 121 5.29 -9.57 -12.28
N LYS A 122 5.92 -9.03 -11.23
CA LYS A 122 5.50 -9.22 -9.85
C LYS A 122 5.63 -7.91 -9.07
N TYR A 123 4.71 -7.67 -8.12
CA TYR A 123 4.66 -6.42 -7.37
C TYR A 123 4.59 -6.71 -5.87
N PHE A 124 5.34 -5.97 -5.06
CA PHE A 124 5.13 -5.89 -3.61
C PHE A 124 4.44 -4.57 -3.22
N CYS A 125 3.97 -4.48 -1.98
CA CYS A 125 3.09 -3.40 -1.51
C CYS A 125 3.60 -1.98 -1.80
N SER A 126 4.84 -1.67 -1.44
CA SER A 126 5.41 -0.33 -1.64
C SER A 126 5.79 -0.03 -3.09
N GLU A 127 6.22 -1.03 -3.86
CA GLU A 127 6.43 -0.85 -5.30
C GLU A 127 5.13 -0.50 -6.00
N TRP A 128 4.05 -1.24 -5.74
CA TRP A 128 2.75 -0.99 -6.35
C TRP A 128 2.23 0.41 -5.99
N CYS A 129 2.33 0.79 -4.71
CA CYS A 129 1.93 2.13 -4.25
C CYS A 129 2.78 3.24 -4.90
N PHE A 130 4.10 3.09 -4.94
CA PHE A 130 4.98 4.09 -5.54
C PHE A 130 4.69 4.27 -7.03
N ASN A 131 4.62 3.15 -7.76
CA ASN A 131 4.40 3.13 -9.20
C ASN A 131 3.07 3.77 -9.56
N LEU A 132 2.03 3.54 -8.77
CA LEU A 132 0.75 4.21 -8.92
C LEU A 132 0.85 5.71 -8.67
N ILE A 133 1.47 6.14 -7.56
CA ILE A 133 1.52 7.57 -7.18
C ILE A 133 2.38 8.38 -8.15
N LYS A 134 3.51 7.83 -8.61
CA LYS A 134 4.47 8.51 -9.48
C LYS A 134 4.34 8.16 -10.95
N GLN A 135 3.44 7.24 -11.31
CA GLN A 135 3.30 6.70 -12.67
C GLN A 135 4.66 6.26 -13.24
N SER A 136 5.42 5.53 -12.41
CA SER A 136 6.80 5.12 -12.68
C SER A 136 6.93 3.61 -12.45
N ASP A 137 8.03 3.02 -12.94
CA ASP A 137 8.40 1.62 -12.66
C ASP A 137 9.61 1.53 -11.71
N GLU A 138 9.98 2.64 -11.06
CA GLU A 138 11.13 2.72 -10.14
C GLU A 138 10.79 2.33 -8.69
N GLY A 139 9.55 1.93 -8.42
CA GLY A 139 9.04 1.56 -7.10
C GLY A 139 9.79 0.42 -6.43
N TRP A 140 10.46 -0.44 -7.20
CA TRP A 140 11.26 -1.58 -6.71
C TRP A 140 12.35 -1.18 -5.70
N ARG A 141 12.76 0.10 -5.67
CA ARG A 141 13.81 0.64 -4.78
C ARG A 141 13.26 1.20 -3.47
N PHE A 142 11.94 1.35 -3.35
CA PHE A 142 11.31 2.09 -2.28
C PHE A 142 10.58 1.17 -1.30
N SER A 143 10.86 1.36 -0.02
CA SER A 143 10.18 0.73 1.10
C SER A 143 9.00 1.55 1.61
N PRO A 144 8.08 0.97 2.40
CA PRO A 144 7.00 1.69 3.06
C PRO A 144 7.50 2.89 3.89
N ASN A 145 8.66 2.76 4.55
CA ASN A 145 9.26 3.83 5.34
C ASN A 145 9.81 4.97 4.49
N GLN A 146 10.43 4.65 3.34
CA GLN A 146 10.88 5.68 2.40
C GLN A 146 9.69 6.38 1.75
N LEU A 147 8.63 5.64 1.38
CA LEU A 147 7.38 6.22 0.91
C LEU A 147 6.80 7.19 1.94
N ALA A 148 6.75 6.78 3.21
CA ALA A 148 6.33 7.66 4.30
C ALA A 148 7.19 8.92 4.34
N ALA A 149 8.52 8.82 4.27
CA ALA A 149 9.40 9.99 4.27
C ALA A 149 9.23 10.90 3.04
N ILE A 150 8.97 10.32 1.86
CA ILE A 150 8.80 11.05 0.59
C ILE A 150 7.46 11.81 0.55
N PHE A 151 6.39 11.17 1.02
CA PHE A 151 5.03 11.71 0.87
C PHE A 151 4.50 12.40 2.12
N LYS A 152 5.10 12.19 3.29
CA LYS A 152 4.73 12.92 4.51
C LYS A 152 5.17 14.38 4.35
N LYS A 153 4.22 15.26 4.06
CA LYS A 153 4.43 16.71 4.08
C LYS A 153 4.89 17.11 5.49
N ARG A 154 5.99 17.87 5.55
CA ARG A 154 6.40 18.62 6.75
C ARG A 154 5.52 19.84 6.93
#